data_AF-A0A1A7ZXT9-F1
#
_entry.id   AF-A0A1A7ZXT9-F1
#
_cell.length_a   1.000
_cell.length_b   1.000
_cell.length_c   1.000
_cell.angle_alpha   90.00
_cell.angle_beta   90.00
_cell.angle_gamma   90.00
#
_symmetry.space_group_name_H-M   'P 1'
#
loop_
_entity.id
_entity.type
_entity.pdbx_description
1 polymer ?
#
loop_
_entity_poly.entity_id
_entity_poly.type
_entity_poly.pdbx_seq_one_letter_code
_entity_poly.pdbx_strand_id
1 'polypeptide(L)'
;MEGVSEDDLCWLQLDDFRMLLIKTIDPSIITPYLRQCQVISAEDEEQLFNDPTLILKRRKVGALLDILQRTGVKGYTAFLESLELDYPKLYSRITGKEPNKTFSILIDTAGESGLTQFLMSELTRLQRALQDERRRRQQACSVAKEQEVWSCQQQLKDRELRKLTERVQKIREEREQLNEEVKQLRDHNYSLMADINTLNQEKSNALLANRDLQIEVERLKHTVQRAENQTRMLRRRTVRPLQESRTPTLPTDNFFHDDTQEEHKEEKQEEVQKETKQAEQEESLKESQPRHGCRPPQMNLLSAVFRLRRELHRAEEQRAKSVAEKEELELRCAQLKGDSKMYRQQKKQTLRQLEEVIRERDKALESQGQQQEEARLLLQEKDQYRENVRQLTEKSDKLELLLLRSQGEELQLRTRLRKMTFNSQQIDRSVSSEEEEEPAGDVAKGR
;
A
#
# COMPACT_ATOMS: atom_id res chain seq x y z
N MET A 1 75.66 80.11 6.26
CA MET A 1 75.28 78.80 5.69
C MET A 1 75.92 77.76 6.59
N GLU A 2 75.16 77.27 7.56
CA GLU A 2 75.57 76.10 8.35
C GLU A 2 75.61 74.91 7.39
N GLY A 3 76.73 74.19 7.37
CA GLY A 3 76.86 72.97 6.58
C GLY A 3 75.85 71.96 7.09
N VAL A 4 75.03 71.43 6.19
CA VAL A 4 74.17 70.27 6.46
C VAL A 4 75.08 69.18 7.03
N SER A 5 74.78 68.71 8.24
CA SER A 5 75.56 67.66 8.90
C SER A 5 75.48 66.36 8.07
N GLU A 6 76.53 65.54 8.08
CA GLU A 6 76.53 64.24 7.37
C GLU A 6 75.37 63.33 7.82
N ASP A 7 74.89 63.51 9.05
CA ASP A 7 73.71 62.88 9.65
C ASP A 7 72.42 63.16 8.86
N ASP A 8 72.19 64.40 8.43
CA ASP A 8 70.96 64.80 7.73
C ASP A 8 70.90 64.21 6.31
N LEU A 9 72.05 64.00 5.68
CA LEU A 9 72.13 63.46 4.32
C LEU A 9 71.81 61.95 4.27
N CYS A 10 72.21 61.19 5.30
CA CYS A 10 71.93 59.76 5.41
C CYS A 10 70.43 59.47 5.54
N TRP A 11 69.73 60.22 6.40
CA TRP A 11 68.30 60.03 6.62
C TRP A 11 67.44 60.49 5.44
N LEU A 12 67.88 61.50 4.68
CA LEU A 12 67.20 61.96 3.47
C LEU A 12 67.08 60.84 2.42
N GLN A 13 68.12 60.00 2.30
CA GLN A 13 68.10 58.84 1.40
C GLN A 13 67.10 57.75 1.84
N LEU A 14 66.89 57.57 3.15
CA LEU A 14 65.86 56.65 3.65
C LEU A 14 64.45 57.20 3.48
N ASP A 15 64.30 58.53 3.47
CA ASP A 15 62.99 59.18 3.34
C ASP A 15 62.35 58.92 1.96
N ASP A 16 63.17 58.82 0.91
CA ASP A 16 62.74 58.39 -0.43
C ASP A 16 62.08 57.00 -0.43
N PHE A 17 62.42 56.15 0.54
CA PHE A 17 61.86 54.81 0.74
C PHE A 17 60.87 54.73 1.90
N ARG A 18 60.54 55.84 2.57
CA ARG A 18 59.69 55.86 3.78
C ARG A 18 58.36 55.14 3.59
N MET A 19 57.70 55.35 2.46
CA MET A 19 56.43 54.70 2.15
C MET A 19 56.55 53.18 1.95
N LEU A 20 57.70 52.71 1.45
CA LEU A 20 57.99 51.29 1.33
C LEU A 20 58.23 50.70 2.72
N LEU A 21 59.16 51.29 3.48
CA LEU A 21 59.52 50.91 4.85
C LEU A 21 58.30 50.74 5.74
N ILE A 22 57.45 51.77 5.79
CA ILE A 22 56.23 51.81 6.61
C ILE A 22 55.23 50.71 6.23
N LYS A 23 55.16 50.30 4.96
CA LYS A 23 54.24 49.25 4.50
C LYS A 23 54.75 47.85 4.81
N THR A 24 56.07 47.63 4.76
CA THR A 24 56.67 46.29 4.82
C THR A 24 57.15 45.90 6.21
N ILE A 25 57.67 46.83 7.00
CA ILE A 25 58.33 46.52 8.26
C ILE A 25 57.33 46.26 9.37
N ASP A 26 57.58 45.22 10.15
CA ASP A 26 57.01 45.05 11.49
C ASP A 26 57.94 45.68 12.54
N PRO A 27 57.48 46.73 13.25
CA PRO A 27 58.29 47.35 14.30
C PRO A 27 58.61 46.33 15.40
N SER A 28 57.72 45.39 15.70
CA SER A 28 57.90 44.36 16.74
C SER A 28 59.09 43.43 16.48
N ILE A 29 59.53 43.33 15.23
CA ILE A 29 60.65 42.46 14.83
C ILE A 29 61.98 43.18 15.02
N ILE A 30 62.09 44.46 14.64
CA ILE A 30 63.36 45.20 14.63
C ILE A 30 63.62 46.00 15.92
N THR A 31 62.58 46.43 16.64
CA THR A 31 62.74 47.23 17.87
C THR A 31 63.61 46.54 18.95
N PRO A 32 63.54 45.22 19.17
CA PRO A 32 64.44 44.55 20.14
C PRO A 32 65.93 44.70 19.80
N TYR A 33 66.30 44.61 18.52
CA TYR A 33 67.67 44.82 18.05
C TYR A 33 68.11 46.28 18.24
N LEU A 34 67.23 47.22 17.88
CA LEU A 34 67.48 48.65 17.98
C LEU A 34 67.63 49.12 19.43
N ARG A 35 66.88 48.53 20.36
CA ARG A 35 67.04 48.74 21.80
C ARG A 35 68.39 48.22 22.29
N GLN A 36 68.82 47.04 21.83
CA GLN A 36 70.12 46.49 22.19
C GLN A 36 71.28 47.37 21.68
N CYS A 37 71.10 48.02 20.53
CA CYS A 37 72.03 49.02 19.98
C CYS A 37 71.98 50.39 20.70
N GLN A 38 71.11 50.55 21.70
CA GLN A 38 70.89 51.81 22.44
C GLN A 38 70.57 53.00 21.51
N VAL A 39 69.82 52.77 20.43
CA VAL A 39 69.28 53.83 19.56
C VAL A 39 67.79 54.10 19.82
N ILE A 40 67.19 53.31 20.71
CA ILE A 40 65.82 53.44 21.22
C ILE A 40 65.87 53.15 22.71
N SER A 41 65.27 54.02 23.53
CA SER A 41 65.16 53.79 24.97
C SER A 41 64.03 52.82 25.33
N ALA A 42 64.03 52.29 26.55
CA ALA A 42 62.92 51.46 27.04
C ALA A 42 61.59 52.23 27.09
N GLU A 43 61.64 53.54 27.36
CA GLU A 43 60.49 54.44 27.35
C GLU A 43 59.94 54.64 25.93
N ASP A 44 60.84 54.83 24.95
CA ASP A 44 60.46 54.93 23.53
C ASP A 44 59.82 53.63 23.02
N GLU A 45 60.33 52.46 23.43
CA GLU A 45 59.75 51.15 23.08
C GLU A 45 58.34 51.01 23.67
N GLU A 46 58.17 51.34 24.96
CA GLU A 46 56.86 51.28 25.63
C GLU A 46 55.86 52.22 24.97
N GLN A 47 56.26 53.46 24.69
CA GLN A 47 55.43 54.43 23.99
C GLN A 47 55.06 53.94 22.59
N LEU A 48 56.02 53.37 21.83
CA LEU A 48 55.78 52.87 20.48
C LEU A 48 54.73 51.75 20.44
N PHE A 49 54.73 50.84 21.42
CA PHE A 49 53.83 49.68 21.41
C PHE A 49 52.50 49.92 22.12
N ASN A 50 52.47 50.78 23.15
CA ASN A 50 51.31 50.99 24.03
C ASN A 50 50.58 52.33 23.79
N ASP A 51 51.08 53.24 22.94
CA ASP A 51 50.38 54.49 22.62
C ASP A 51 49.08 54.21 21.82
N PRO A 52 47.90 54.59 22.34
CA PRO A 52 46.61 54.40 21.67
C PRO A 52 46.47 55.22 20.38
N THR A 53 47.33 56.19 20.09
CA THR A 53 47.35 56.94 18.83
C THR A 53 48.06 56.19 17.69
N LEU A 54 48.89 55.19 18.03
CA LEU A 54 49.70 54.40 17.11
C LEU A 54 49.11 53.00 16.85
N ILE A 55 47.79 52.87 16.71
CA ILE A 55 47.11 51.57 16.51
C ILE A 55 47.57 50.86 15.22
N LEU A 56 47.80 51.64 14.15
CA LEU A 56 48.17 51.12 12.85
C LEU A 56 49.67 50.81 12.79
N LYS A 57 50.02 49.59 12.38
CA LYS A 57 51.41 49.15 12.11
C LYS A 57 52.22 50.19 11.33
N ARG A 58 51.61 50.80 10.31
CA ARG A 58 52.24 51.84 9.48
C ARG A 58 52.63 53.09 10.28
N ARG A 59 51.76 53.54 11.19
CA ARG A 59 52.03 54.70 12.04
C ARG A 59 53.12 54.40 13.06
N LYS A 60 53.16 53.18 13.61
CA LYS A 60 54.25 52.70 14.48
C LYS A 60 55.60 52.77 13.76
N VAL A 61 55.71 52.22 12.54
CA VAL A 61 56.98 52.29 11.78
C VAL A 61 57.38 53.74 11.47
N GLY A 62 56.42 54.61 11.15
CA GLY A 62 56.69 56.03 10.95
C GLY A 62 57.27 56.70 12.20
N ALA A 63 56.62 56.51 13.36
CA ALA A 63 57.09 57.04 14.64
C ALA A 63 58.47 56.45 15.04
N LEU A 64 58.69 55.16 14.77
CA LEU A 64 59.97 54.49 14.99
C LEU A 64 61.10 55.13 14.18
N LEU A 65 60.86 55.42 12.90
CA LEU A 65 61.85 56.12 12.06
C LEU A 65 62.14 57.53 12.59
N ASP A 66 61.11 58.23 13.05
CA ASP A 66 61.26 59.60 13.59
C ASP A 66 62.04 59.60 14.91
N ILE A 67 61.91 58.55 15.74
CA ILE A 67 62.72 58.36 16.96
C ILE A 67 64.17 58.08 16.58
N LEU A 68 64.41 57.15 15.65
CA LEU A 68 65.77 56.79 15.23
C LEU A 68 66.51 57.95 14.57
N GLN A 69 65.82 58.81 13.82
CA GLN A 69 66.40 60.01 13.21
C GLN A 69 67.04 60.94 14.25
N ARG A 70 66.48 61.02 15.47
CA ARG A 70 67.04 61.83 16.57
C ARG A 70 68.37 61.30 17.11
N THR A 71 68.73 60.06 16.76
CA THR A 71 69.99 59.42 17.18
C THR A 71 71.09 59.49 16.11
N GLY A 72 70.88 60.26 15.04
CA GLY A 72 71.89 60.58 14.03
C GLY A 72 72.36 59.37 13.20
N VAL A 73 73.64 59.37 12.81
CA VAL A 73 74.25 58.28 12.01
C VAL A 73 74.22 56.93 12.74
N LYS A 74 74.25 56.93 14.08
CA LYS A 74 74.15 55.69 14.89
C LYS A 74 72.80 55.01 14.68
N GLY A 75 71.70 55.77 14.74
CA GLY A 75 70.35 55.27 14.46
C GLY A 75 70.19 54.77 13.03
N TYR A 76 70.76 55.50 12.07
CA TYR A 76 70.73 55.14 10.65
C TYR A 76 71.41 53.79 10.42
N THR A 77 72.62 53.63 10.97
CA THR A 77 73.41 52.41 10.82
C THR A 77 72.74 51.24 11.53
N ALA A 78 72.30 51.39 12.77
CA ALA A 78 71.58 50.35 13.50
C ALA A 78 70.27 49.93 12.80
N PHE A 79 69.56 50.89 12.20
CA PHE A 79 68.38 50.60 11.40
C PHE A 79 68.70 49.75 10.19
N LEU A 80 69.72 50.12 9.41
CA LEU A 80 70.16 49.33 8.27
C LEU A 80 70.60 47.92 8.67
N GLU A 81 71.35 47.76 9.77
CA GLU A 81 71.74 46.45 10.32
C GLU A 81 70.52 45.60 10.68
N SER A 82 69.48 46.21 11.28
CA SER A 82 68.22 45.50 11.57
C SER A 82 67.50 45.02 10.30
N LEU A 83 67.60 45.79 9.20
CA LEU A 83 67.05 45.39 7.91
C LEU A 83 67.87 44.29 7.25
N GLU A 84 69.20 44.28 7.40
CA GLU A 84 70.05 43.18 6.93
C GLU A 84 69.68 41.85 7.61
N LEU A 85 69.35 41.91 8.90
CA LEU A 85 69.00 40.75 9.70
C LEU A 85 67.61 40.20 9.34
N ASP A 86 66.58 41.04 9.45
CA ASP A 86 65.19 40.59 9.41
C ASP A 86 64.49 40.81 8.05
N TYR A 87 65.01 41.72 7.23
CA TYR A 87 64.41 42.08 5.93
C TYR A 87 65.46 42.19 4.81
N PRO A 88 66.24 41.14 4.50
CA PRO A 88 67.39 41.21 3.58
C PRO A 88 67.02 41.69 2.17
N LYS A 89 65.82 41.36 1.69
CA LYS A 89 65.28 41.83 0.40
C LYS A 89 64.93 43.32 0.40
N LEU A 90 64.49 43.85 1.54
CA LEU A 90 64.16 45.26 1.72
C LEU A 90 65.44 46.08 1.82
N TYR A 91 66.41 45.60 2.59
CA TYR A 91 67.75 46.19 2.66
C TYR A 91 68.38 46.35 1.28
N SER A 92 68.46 45.25 0.51
CA SER A 92 69.08 45.26 -0.83
C SER A 92 68.41 46.25 -1.78
N ARG A 93 67.10 46.48 -1.61
CA ARG A 93 66.32 47.40 -2.44
C ARG A 93 66.57 48.87 -2.10
N ILE A 94 66.91 49.17 -0.85
CA ILE A 94 67.12 50.53 -0.34
C ILE A 94 68.56 50.96 -0.54
N THR A 95 69.53 50.08 -0.23
CA THR A 95 70.96 50.42 -0.24
C THR A 95 71.66 50.02 -1.55
N GLY A 96 71.06 49.12 -2.35
CA GLY A 96 71.66 48.55 -3.55
C GLY A 96 72.84 47.59 -3.26
N LYS A 97 73.07 47.24 -1.99
CA LYS A 97 74.16 46.37 -1.53
C LYS A 97 73.63 45.01 -1.10
N GLU A 98 74.48 43.99 -1.15
CA GLU A 98 74.15 42.68 -0.59
C GLU A 98 74.19 42.73 0.95
N PRO A 99 73.22 42.10 1.64
CA PRO A 99 73.16 42.08 3.10
C PRO A 99 74.27 41.20 3.67
N ASN A 100 75.17 41.78 4.44
CA ASN A 100 76.32 41.09 5.02
C ASN A 100 76.11 40.73 6.50
N LYS A 101 74.96 41.10 7.08
CA LYS A 101 74.57 40.85 8.48
C LYS A 101 75.63 41.39 9.44
N THR A 102 76.01 42.64 9.24
CA THR A 102 76.96 43.32 10.11
C THR A 102 76.30 43.76 11.41
N PHE A 103 77.01 43.61 12.52
CA PHE A 103 76.56 43.98 13.86
C PHE A 103 77.48 45.06 14.45
N SER A 104 77.91 46.01 13.63
CA SER A 104 78.93 47.00 13.99
C SER A 104 78.49 47.89 15.16
N ILE A 105 77.23 48.33 15.17
CA ILE A 105 76.71 49.16 16.28
C ILE A 105 76.52 48.33 17.55
N LEU A 106 76.04 47.10 17.41
CA LEU A 106 75.85 46.21 18.56
C LEU A 106 77.19 45.80 19.20
N ILE A 107 78.22 45.54 18.40
CA ILE A 107 79.58 45.24 18.90
C ILE A 107 80.21 46.49 19.53
N ASP A 108 80.05 47.68 18.94
CA ASP A 108 80.57 48.92 19.50
C ASP A 108 79.92 49.29 20.85
N THR A 109 78.62 49.02 20.99
CA THR A 109 77.85 49.36 22.20
C THR A 109 77.91 48.30 23.30
N ALA A 110 77.90 47.02 22.97
CA ALA A 110 77.78 45.91 23.94
C ALA A 110 78.95 44.92 23.89
N GLY A 111 79.90 45.09 22.97
CA GLY A 111 81.01 44.16 22.74
C GLY A 111 80.60 42.86 22.04
N GLU A 112 81.58 42.06 21.63
CA GLU A 112 81.37 40.74 21.02
C GLU A 112 80.63 39.77 21.96
N SER A 113 80.85 39.91 23.27
CA SER A 113 80.13 39.17 24.31
C SER A 113 78.65 39.55 24.36
N GLY A 114 78.30 40.83 24.18
CA GLY A 114 76.92 41.32 24.10
C GLY A 114 76.19 40.82 22.85
N LEU A 115 76.86 40.79 21.68
CA LEU A 115 76.32 40.17 20.47
C LEU A 115 76.04 38.68 20.67
N THR A 116 76.98 37.95 21.28
CA THR A 116 76.81 36.52 21.54
C THR A 116 75.62 36.25 22.48
N GLN A 117 75.45 37.06 23.53
CA GLN A 117 74.30 36.97 24.44
C GLN A 117 72.98 37.25 23.72
N PHE A 118 72.93 38.27 22.87
CA PHE A 118 71.75 38.59 22.06
C PHE A 118 71.37 37.41 21.17
N LEU A 119 72.31 36.89 20.38
CA LEU A 119 72.05 35.74 19.49
C LEU A 119 71.63 34.48 20.26
N MET A 120 72.25 34.20 21.41
CA MET A 120 71.83 33.07 22.26
C MET A 120 70.41 33.25 22.82
N SER A 121 70.04 34.46 23.23
CA SER A 121 68.69 34.77 23.69
C SER A 121 67.64 34.60 22.58
N GLU A 122 67.99 35.00 21.36
CA GLU A 122 67.17 34.87 20.16
C GLU A 122 67.01 33.41 19.72
N LEU A 123 68.10 32.64 19.71
CA LEU A 123 68.06 31.20 19.47
C LEU A 123 67.16 30.49 20.48
N THR A 124 67.29 30.82 21.76
CA THR A 124 66.44 30.26 22.83
C THR A 124 64.98 30.64 22.64
N ARG A 125 64.69 31.89 22.22
CA ARG A 125 63.34 32.37 21.92
C ARG A 125 62.72 31.61 20.74
N LEU A 126 63.46 31.45 19.65
CA LEU A 126 63.00 30.71 18.45
C LEU A 126 62.82 29.22 18.75
N GLN A 127 63.70 28.62 19.54
CA GLN A 127 63.57 27.23 19.97
C GLN A 127 62.31 27.02 20.83
N ARG A 128 62.01 27.94 21.75
CA ARG A 128 60.74 27.95 22.51
C ARG A 128 59.52 28.10 21.58
N ALA A 129 59.54 29.06 20.66
CA ALA A 129 58.43 29.26 19.72
C ALA A 129 58.18 28.02 18.83
N LEU A 130 59.25 27.34 18.39
CA LEU A 130 59.13 26.10 17.62
C LEU A 130 58.54 24.95 18.47
N GLN A 131 58.95 24.83 19.73
CA GLN A 131 58.39 23.85 20.66
C GLN A 131 56.90 24.12 20.94
N ASP A 132 56.53 25.38 21.11
CA ASP A 132 55.13 25.79 21.31
C ASP A 132 54.28 25.49 20.09
N GLU A 133 54.77 25.78 18.88
CA GLU A 133 54.04 25.41 17.65
C GLU A 133 53.93 23.90 17.46
N ARG A 134 54.96 23.13 17.82
CA ARG A 134 54.86 21.65 17.83
C ARG A 134 53.79 21.17 18.81
N ARG A 135 53.70 21.76 20.00
CA ARG A 135 52.65 21.44 21.00
C ARG A 135 51.26 21.81 20.48
N ARG A 136 51.08 23.01 19.92
CA ARG A 136 49.81 23.46 19.32
C ARG A 136 49.36 22.55 18.19
N ARG A 137 50.28 22.17 17.30
CA ARG A 137 49.97 21.24 16.19
C ARG A 137 49.56 19.86 16.71
N GLN A 138 50.23 19.33 17.73
CA GLN A 138 49.86 18.05 18.35
C GLN A 138 48.47 18.10 18.99
N GLN A 139 48.16 19.19 19.72
CA GLN A 139 46.83 19.42 20.31
C GLN A 139 45.74 19.54 19.23
N ALA A 140 46.00 20.29 18.15
CA ALA A 140 45.06 20.39 17.04
C ALA A 140 44.80 19.01 16.37
N CYS A 141 45.85 18.21 16.18
CA CYS A 141 45.71 16.85 15.65
C CYS A 141 44.96 15.92 16.60
N SER A 142 45.11 16.02 17.92
CA SER A 142 44.35 15.20 18.88
C SER A 142 42.87 15.58 18.86
N VAL A 143 42.55 16.87 18.87
CA VAL A 143 41.17 17.37 18.79
C VAL A 143 40.50 16.94 17.49
N ALA A 144 41.20 17.03 16.35
CA ALA A 144 40.66 16.59 15.06
C ALA A 144 40.31 15.09 15.05
N LYS A 145 41.16 14.24 15.63
CA LYS A 145 40.91 12.80 15.74
C LYS A 145 39.72 12.48 16.65
N GLU A 146 39.58 13.20 17.78
CA GLU A 146 38.43 13.03 18.66
C GLU A 146 37.13 13.48 17.99
N GLN A 147 37.17 14.58 17.23
CA GLN A 147 36.04 15.08 16.47
C GLN A 147 35.59 14.08 15.38
N GLU A 148 36.52 13.45 14.68
CA GLU A 148 36.23 12.44 13.66
C GLU A 148 35.53 11.21 14.28
N VAL A 149 36.03 10.72 15.41
CA VAL A 149 35.41 9.61 16.15
C VAL A 149 34.00 9.99 16.62
N TRP A 150 33.83 11.19 17.16
CA TRP A 150 32.54 11.68 17.61
C TRP A 150 31.54 11.76 16.45
N SER A 151 31.98 12.28 15.29
CA SER A 151 31.16 12.34 14.08
C SER A 151 30.74 10.95 13.61
N CYS A 152 31.67 9.98 13.55
CA CYS A 152 31.37 8.59 13.19
C CYS A 152 30.36 7.95 14.15
N GLN A 153 30.50 8.16 15.47
CA GLN A 153 29.54 7.65 16.45
C GLN A 153 28.16 8.28 16.28
N GLN A 154 28.11 9.60 16.02
CA GLN A 154 26.84 10.29 15.79
C GLN A 154 26.15 9.76 14.52
N GLN A 155 26.89 9.56 13.43
CA GLN A 155 26.35 9.00 12.20
C GLN A 155 25.76 7.60 12.39
N LEU A 156 26.36 6.75 13.22
CA LEU A 156 25.80 5.43 13.54
C LEU A 156 24.51 5.52 14.35
N LYS A 157 24.47 6.40 15.36
CA LYS A 157 23.23 6.66 16.12
C LYS A 157 22.12 7.19 15.22
N ASP A 158 22.44 8.11 14.31
CA ASP A 158 21.48 8.65 13.35
C ASP A 158 20.99 7.57 12.37
N ARG A 159 21.86 6.62 11.98
CA ARG A 159 21.46 5.46 11.17
C ARG A 159 20.52 4.53 11.94
N GLU A 160 20.85 4.21 13.19
CA GLU A 160 19.99 3.37 14.05
C GLU A 160 18.62 4.01 14.25
N LEU A 161 18.58 5.31 14.58
CA LEU A 161 17.34 6.04 14.77
C LEU A 161 16.49 6.08 13.50
N ARG A 162 17.11 6.32 12.34
CA ARG A 162 16.41 6.27 11.04
C ARG A 162 15.79 4.90 10.79
N LYS A 163 16.53 3.81 11.03
CA LYS A 163 16.02 2.44 10.88
C LYS A 163 14.86 2.13 11.81
N LEU A 164 14.94 2.56 13.07
CA LEU A 164 13.82 2.43 14.01
C LEU A 164 12.60 3.23 13.54
N THR A 165 12.80 4.43 13.01
CA THR A 165 11.73 5.30 12.50
C THR A 165 11.06 4.69 11.28
N GLU A 166 11.84 4.21 10.31
CA GLU A 166 11.36 3.48 9.12
C GLU A 166 10.52 2.27 9.52
N ARG A 167 10.98 1.47 10.50
CA ARG A 167 10.23 0.30 11.00
C ARG A 167 8.88 0.70 11.60
N VAL A 168 8.85 1.76 12.42
CA VAL A 168 7.60 2.26 13.02
C VAL A 168 6.66 2.78 11.93
N GLN A 169 7.19 3.48 10.92
CA GLN A 169 6.40 3.97 9.80
C GLN A 169 5.77 2.83 8.99
N LYS A 170 6.55 1.80 8.64
CA LYS A 170 6.04 0.62 7.93
C LYS A 170 4.88 -0.04 8.68
N ILE A 171 5.01 -0.25 10.00
CA ILE A 171 3.95 -0.83 10.82
C ILE A 171 2.68 0.05 10.83
N ARG A 172 2.83 1.38 10.80
CA ARG A 172 1.70 2.31 10.71
C ARG A 172 1.00 2.21 9.35
N GLU A 173 1.77 2.19 8.27
CA GLU A 173 1.24 2.05 6.91
C GLU A 173 0.51 0.71 6.74
N GLU A 174 1.07 -0.40 7.22
CA GLU A 174 0.42 -1.71 7.22
C GLU A 174 -0.88 -1.71 8.03
N ARG A 175 -0.88 -1.09 9.21
CA ARG A 175 -2.08 -0.93 10.03
C ARG A 175 -3.16 -0.13 9.30
N GLU A 176 -2.78 0.96 8.62
CA GLU A 176 -3.70 1.80 7.86
C GLU A 176 -4.30 1.04 6.67
N GLN A 177 -3.47 0.29 5.93
CA GLN A 177 -3.92 -0.58 4.84
C GLN A 177 -4.91 -1.64 5.33
N LEU A 178 -4.58 -2.36 6.40
CA LEU A 178 -5.48 -3.36 6.99
C LEU A 178 -6.80 -2.74 7.48
N ASN A 179 -6.76 -1.52 8.01
CA ASN A 179 -7.96 -0.82 8.46
C ASN A 179 -8.88 -0.45 7.27
N GLU A 180 -8.29 -0.03 6.15
CA GLU A 180 -9.06 0.23 4.92
C GLU A 180 -9.60 -1.08 4.31
N GLU A 181 -8.84 -2.17 4.32
CA GLU A 181 -9.33 -3.50 3.90
C GLU A 181 -10.52 -3.94 4.77
N VAL A 182 -10.44 -3.78 6.10
CA VAL A 182 -11.55 -4.10 7.02
C VAL A 182 -12.79 -3.27 6.72
N LYS A 183 -12.62 -1.98 6.40
CA LYS A 183 -13.73 -1.10 6.02
C LYS A 183 -14.36 -1.55 4.70
N GLN A 184 -13.56 -1.86 3.68
CA GLN A 184 -14.04 -2.37 2.40
C GLN A 184 -14.80 -3.69 2.56
N LEU A 185 -14.28 -4.62 3.38
CA LEU A 185 -14.95 -5.88 3.68
C LEU A 185 -16.28 -5.66 4.41
N ARG A 186 -16.35 -4.67 5.31
CA ARG A 186 -17.60 -4.29 5.99
C ARG A 186 -18.63 -3.74 5.00
N ASP A 187 -18.21 -2.84 4.12
CA ASP A 187 -19.08 -2.27 3.10
C ASP A 187 -19.60 -3.35 2.13
N HIS A 188 -18.71 -4.27 1.72
CA HIS A 188 -19.10 -5.43 0.92
C HIS A 188 -20.07 -6.35 1.67
N ASN A 189 -19.87 -6.59 2.96
CA ASN A 189 -20.79 -7.38 3.78
C ASN A 189 -22.18 -6.75 3.85
N TYR A 190 -22.27 -5.42 4.00
CA TYR A 190 -23.55 -4.72 3.94
C TYR A 190 -24.22 -4.82 2.57
N SER A 191 -23.44 -4.74 1.48
CA SER A 191 -23.96 -4.97 0.13
C SER A 191 -24.53 -6.39 -0.02
N LEU A 192 -23.78 -7.42 0.38
CA LEU A 192 -24.24 -8.81 0.34
C LEU A 192 -25.50 -9.03 1.17
N MET A 193 -25.59 -8.40 2.35
CA MET A 193 -26.79 -8.47 3.18
C MET A 193 -28.00 -7.83 2.48
N ALA A 194 -27.82 -6.72 1.78
CA ALA A 194 -28.86 -6.10 0.97
C ALA A 194 -29.30 -7.02 -0.18
N ASP A 195 -28.34 -7.64 -0.89
CA ASP A 195 -28.62 -8.58 -1.98
C ASP A 195 -29.36 -9.82 -1.49
N ILE A 196 -28.96 -10.38 -0.34
CA ILE A 196 -29.66 -11.51 0.29
C ILE A 196 -31.09 -11.13 0.67
N ASN A 197 -31.30 -9.93 1.21
CA ASN A 197 -32.65 -9.46 1.56
C ASN A 197 -33.53 -9.29 0.32
N THR A 198 -33.01 -8.73 -0.77
CA THR A 198 -33.75 -8.58 -2.03
C THR A 198 -34.11 -9.95 -2.63
N LEU A 199 -33.15 -10.88 -2.71
CA LEU A 199 -33.39 -12.25 -3.17
C LEU A 199 -34.40 -13.01 -2.29
N ASN A 200 -34.36 -12.82 -0.96
CA ASN A 200 -35.34 -13.41 -0.06
C ASN A 200 -36.75 -12.84 -0.29
N GLN A 201 -36.87 -11.55 -0.58
CA GLN A 201 -38.14 -10.94 -0.95
C GLN A 201 -38.66 -11.50 -2.28
N GLU A 202 -37.81 -11.60 -3.29
CA GLU A 202 -38.16 -12.20 -4.59
C GLU A 202 -38.59 -13.66 -4.46
N LYS A 203 -37.87 -14.46 -3.66
CA LYS A 203 -38.24 -15.83 -3.34
C LYS A 203 -39.61 -15.91 -2.67
N SER A 204 -39.88 -15.03 -1.70
CA SER A 204 -41.16 -14.98 -1.01
C SER A 204 -42.30 -14.62 -1.98
N ASN A 205 -42.08 -13.64 -2.86
CA ASN A 205 -43.03 -13.28 -3.91
C ASN A 205 -43.29 -14.44 -4.88
N ALA A 206 -42.25 -15.16 -5.30
CA ALA A 206 -42.37 -16.33 -6.18
C ALA A 206 -43.13 -17.48 -5.50
N LEU A 207 -42.91 -17.70 -4.19
CA LEU A 207 -43.64 -18.70 -3.42
C LEU A 207 -45.13 -18.36 -3.28
N LEU A 208 -45.47 -17.08 -3.06
CA LEU A 208 -46.86 -16.62 -3.04
C LEU A 208 -47.53 -16.83 -4.40
N ALA A 209 -46.89 -16.42 -5.49
CA ALA A 209 -47.40 -16.65 -6.85
C ALA A 209 -47.56 -18.16 -7.16
N ASN A 210 -46.64 -19.01 -6.69
CA ASN A 210 -46.77 -20.45 -6.82
C ASN A 210 -47.98 -20.98 -6.05
N ARG A 211 -48.22 -20.47 -4.84
CA ARG A 211 -49.38 -20.85 -4.03
C ARG A 211 -50.70 -20.46 -4.70
N ASP A 212 -50.77 -19.26 -5.28
CA ASP A 212 -51.95 -18.81 -6.04
C ASP A 212 -52.20 -19.70 -7.25
N LEU A 213 -51.16 -20.04 -8.01
CA LEU A 213 -51.26 -20.97 -9.14
C LEU A 213 -51.71 -22.38 -8.69
N GLN A 214 -51.24 -22.88 -7.55
CA GLN A 214 -51.70 -24.16 -7.01
C GLN A 214 -53.20 -24.12 -6.67
N ILE A 215 -53.67 -23.04 -6.06
CA ILE A 215 -55.10 -22.87 -5.74
C ILE A 215 -55.93 -22.85 -7.02
N GLU A 216 -55.48 -22.14 -8.06
CA GLU A 216 -56.17 -22.12 -9.36
C GLU A 216 -56.17 -23.51 -10.01
N VAL A 217 -55.07 -24.27 -9.92
CA VAL A 217 -55.00 -25.65 -10.41
C VAL A 217 -56.04 -26.54 -9.70
N GLU A 218 -56.15 -26.47 -8.38
CA GLU A 218 -57.17 -27.25 -7.64
C GLU A 218 -58.60 -26.81 -7.99
N ARG A 219 -58.83 -25.50 -8.17
CA ARG A 219 -60.13 -24.97 -8.63
C ARG A 219 -60.50 -25.52 -10.01
N LEU A 220 -59.55 -25.54 -10.95
CA LEU A 220 -59.75 -26.08 -12.29
C LEU A 220 -59.97 -27.59 -12.26
N LYS A 221 -59.22 -28.34 -11.44
CA LYS A 221 -59.45 -29.80 -11.24
C LYS A 221 -60.87 -30.09 -10.77
N HIS A 222 -61.36 -29.38 -9.74
CA HIS A 222 -62.74 -29.55 -9.27
C HIS A 222 -63.77 -29.20 -10.33
N THR A 223 -63.52 -28.17 -11.12
CA THR A 223 -64.41 -27.76 -12.23
C THR A 223 -64.47 -28.84 -13.30
N VAL A 224 -63.33 -29.41 -13.69
CA VAL A 224 -63.24 -30.53 -14.62
C VAL A 224 -63.97 -31.75 -14.06
N GLN A 225 -63.71 -32.14 -12.80
CA GLN A 225 -64.36 -33.27 -12.16
C GLN A 225 -65.89 -33.12 -12.10
N ARG A 226 -66.40 -31.91 -11.86
CA ARG A 226 -67.84 -31.60 -11.89
C ARG A 226 -68.41 -31.78 -13.30
N ALA A 227 -67.75 -31.23 -14.32
CA ALA A 227 -68.16 -31.38 -15.71
C ALA A 227 -68.15 -32.84 -16.18
N GLU A 228 -67.13 -33.61 -15.78
CA GLU A 228 -67.05 -35.05 -16.05
C GLU A 228 -68.20 -35.83 -15.39
N ASN A 229 -68.51 -35.53 -14.12
CA ASN A 229 -69.61 -36.17 -13.40
C ASN A 229 -70.98 -35.84 -14.01
N GLN A 230 -71.21 -34.59 -14.40
CA GLN A 230 -72.42 -34.18 -15.12
C GLN A 230 -72.54 -34.93 -16.46
N THR A 231 -71.43 -35.02 -17.21
CA THR A 231 -71.38 -35.76 -18.47
C THR A 231 -71.66 -37.25 -18.26
N ARG A 232 -71.10 -37.87 -17.22
CA ARG A 232 -71.38 -39.28 -16.85
C ARG A 232 -72.84 -39.48 -16.46
N MET A 233 -73.44 -38.57 -15.68
CA MET A 233 -74.86 -38.65 -15.32
C MET A 233 -75.78 -38.48 -16.53
N LEU A 234 -75.46 -37.53 -17.43
CA LEU A 234 -76.19 -37.36 -18.68
C LEU A 234 -76.13 -38.64 -19.52
N ARG A 235 -74.94 -39.23 -19.71
CA ARG A 235 -74.77 -40.53 -20.39
C ARG A 235 -75.63 -41.63 -19.74
N ARG A 236 -75.65 -41.74 -18.40
CA ARG A 236 -76.50 -42.72 -17.70
C ARG A 236 -78.00 -42.44 -17.90
N ARG A 237 -78.42 -41.17 -17.95
CA ARG A 237 -79.81 -40.76 -18.21
C ARG A 237 -80.23 -40.95 -19.66
N THR A 238 -79.36 -40.78 -20.65
CA THR A 238 -79.66 -41.15 -22.04
C THR A 238 -79.70 -42.65 -22.27
N VAL A 239 -78.98 -43.44 -21.45
CA VAL A 239 -79.05 -44.91 -21.47
C VAL A 239 -80.28 -45.45 -20.71
N ARG A 240 -80.82 -44.71 -19.72
CA ARG A 240 -82.00 -45.16 -18.94
C ARG A 240 -83.31 -45.35 -19.73
N PRO A 241 -83.65 -44.56 -20.75
CA PRO A 241 -84.76 -44.87 -21.65
C PRO A 241 -84.61 -46.22 -22.37
N LEU A 242 -83.38 -46.75 -22.51
CA LEU A 242 -83.13 -48.10 -23.01
C LEU A 242 -83.12 -49.18 -21.91
N GLN A 243 -83.07 -48.81 -20.63
CA GLN A 243 -82.89 -49.74 -19.50
C GLN A 243 -84.13 -49.86 -18.60
N GLU A 244 -85.13 -48.97 -18.73
CA GLU A 244 -86.40 -49.03 -17.98
C GLU A 244 -87.27 -50.27 -18.29
N SER A 245 -86.82 -51.17 -19.18
CA SER A 245 -87.34 -52.53 -19.32
C SER A 245 -86.63 -53.58 -18.46
N ARG A 246 -85.73 -53.19 -17.53
CA ARG A 246 -85.12 -54.14 -16.58
C ARG A 246 -84.98 -53.57 -15.16
N THR A 247 -85.72 -54.17 -14.23
CA THR A 247 -85.38 -54.30 -12.80
C THR A 247 -85.75 -55.71 -12.35
N PRO A 248 -85.31 -56.20 -11.18
CA PRO A 248 -83.96 -56.13 -10.59
C PRO A 248 -83.51 -57.45 -9.90
N THR A 249 -82.19 -57.64 -9.66
CA THR A 249 -81.67 -58.32 -8.45
C THR A 249 -80.20 -57.94 -8.17
N LEU A 250 -79.93 -57.65 -6.89
CA LEU A 250 -78.67 -57.29 -6.19
C LEU A 250 -78.04 -58.56 -5.52
N PRO A 251 -76.94 -58.54 -4.73
CA PRO A 251 -75.90 -57.50 -4.47
C PRO A 251 -74.42 -57.99 -4.50
N THR A 252 -73.52 -57.01 -4.65
CA THR A 252 -72.24 -56.75 -3.93
C THR A 252 -71.27 -57.88 -3.53
N ASP A 253 -70.05 -57.86 -4.08
CA ASP A 253 -68.80 -57.65 -3.31
C ASP A 253 -67.59 -57.49 -4.26
N ASN A 254 -66.98 -56.29 -4.26
CA ASN A 254 -65.53 -56.13 -4.04
C ASN A 254 -65.10 -54.67 -4.17
N PHE A 255 -64.44 -54.25 -3.10
CA PHE A 255 -63.81 -52.96 -2.84
C PHE A 255 -62.55 -52.74 -3.72
N PHE A 256 -62.37 -51.50 -4.18
CA PHE A 256 -61.14 -50.74 -4.46
C PHE A 256 -59.84 -51.46 -4.91
N HIS A 257 -59.37 -51.14 -6.12
CA HIS A 257 -58.01 -50.62 -6.46
C HIS A 257 -58.00 -50.29 -7.97
N ASP A 258 -57.86 -49.03 -8.38
CA ASP A 258 -56.65 -48.20 -8.49
C ASP A 258 -55.73 -48.57 -9.65
N ASP A 259 -55.16 -47.52 -10.22
CA ASP A 259 -54.58 -47.33 -11.54
C ASP A 259 -53.68 -48.43 -12.12
N THR A 260 -53.56 -48.38 -13.45
CA THR A 260 -52.49 -48.87 -14.35
C THR A 260 -52.94 -49.98 -15.31
N GLN A 261 -52.68 -49.75 -16.61
CA GLN A 261 -52.77 -50.69 -17.76
C GLN A 261 -54.06 -50.67 -18.60
N GLU A 262 -54.26 -49.60 -19.37
CA GLU A 262 -54.94 -49.70 -20.67
C GLU A 262 -53.90 -49.55 -21.80
N GLU A 263 -53.14 -50.60 -22.04
CA GLU A 263 -52.51 -50.88 -23.34
C GLU A 263 -52.59 -52.39 -23.53
N HIS A 264 -53.52 -52.88 -24.37
CA HIS A 264 -53.31 -53.96 -25.35
C HIS A 264 -54.61 -54.32 -26.11
N LYS A 265 -54.56 -54.03 -27.42
CA LYS A 265 -55.04 -54.82 -28.58
C LYS A 265 -56.57 -55.07 -28.67
N GLU A 266 -57.28 -54.39 -29.57
CA GLU A 266 -57.41 -54.65 -31.01
C GLU A 266 -57.80 -56.08 -31.41
N GLU A 267 -58.79 -56.12 -32.31
CA GLU A 267 -59.26 -57.22 -33.16
C GLU A 267 -60.13 -58.32 -32.53
N LYS A 268 -61.43 -58.29 -32.88
CA LYS A 268 -61.96 -59.12 -33.97
C LYS A 268 -63.35 -58.67 -34.42
N GLN A 269 -63.47 -58.49 -35.73
CA GLN A 269 -64.69 -58.27 -36.48
C GLN A 269 -65.41 -59.59 -36.76
N GLU A 270 -66.66 -59.44 -37.24
CA GLU A 270 -67.49 -60.40 -37.99
C GLU A 270 -68.15 -61.50 -37.14
N GLU A 271 -69.43 -61.83 -37.32
CA GLU A 271 -70.14 -61.91 -38.59
C GLU A 271 -71.66 -61.82 -38.43
N VAL A 272 -72.29 -61.48 -39.55
CA VAL A 272 -73.69 -61.24 -39.83
C VAL A 272 -74.50 -62.54 -39.86
N GLN A 273 -75.70 -62.56 -39.29
CA GLN A 273 -76.83 -63.29 -39.89
C GLN A 273 -78.09 -62.41 -39.86
N LYS A 274 -78.49 -62.00 -41.07
CA LYS A 274 -79.84 -61.57 -41.42
C LYS A 274 -80.69 -62.83 -41.56
N GLU A 275 -81.94 -62.80 -41.07
CA GLU A 275 -83.12 -63.19 -41.86
C GLU A 275 -84.43 -62.87 -41.11
N THR A 276 -85.13 -61.88 -41.65
CA THR A 276 -86.56 -61.85 -42.02
C THR A 276 -87.60 -62.53 -41.12
N LYS A 277 -88.54 -61.72 -40.59
CA LYS A 277 -90.03 -61.78 -40.76
C LYS A 277 -90.64 -60.62 -39.94
N GLN A 278 -91.07 -59.53 -40.58
CA GLN A 278 -92.49 -59.22 -40.85
C GLN A 278 -93.41 -59.58 -39.67
N ALA A 279 -93.87 -58.57 -38.93
CA ALA A 279 -95.28 -58.11 -38.92
C ALA A 279 -96.12 -59.00 -37.96
N GLU A 280 -96.96 -58.52 -37.05
CA GLU A 280 -97.88 -57.40 -37.10
C GLU A 280 -98.16 -56.91 -35.65
N GLN A 281 -98.34 -55.59 -35.50
CA GLN A 281 -99.25 -55.01 -34.52
C GLN A 281 -100.65 -55.60 -34.80
N GLU A 282 -101.48 -55.99 -33.84
CA GLU A 282 -102.34 -55.13 -33.03
C GLU A 282 -103.44 -56.05 -32.48
N GLU A 283 -103.97 -55.79 -31.29
CA GLU A 283 -105.43 -55.74 -30.99
C GLU A 283 -105.58 -55.59 -29.47
N SER A 284 -105.77 -54.36 -29.00
CA SER A 284 -107.05 -53.66 -28.90
C SER A 284 -107.87 -54.09 -27.69
N LEU A 285 -107.88 -53.18 -26.71
CA LEU A 285 -108.98 -52.99 -25.77
C LEU A 285 -110.32 -52.85 -26.52
N LYS A 286 -111.37 -53.42 -25.93
CA LYS A 286 -112.72 -52.83 -25.90
C LYS A 286 -113.53 -53.51 -24.81
N GLU A 287 -114.00 -52.72 -23.85
CA GLU A 287 -115.44 -52.66 -23.62
C GLU A 287 -115.84 -51.33 -22.99
N SER A 288 -116.85 -50.74 -23.60
CA SER A 288 -117.50 -49.46 -23.35
C SER A 288 -118.96 -49.73 -23.02
N GLN A 289 -119.64 -48.83 -22.32
CA GLN A 289 -121.08 -48.57 -22.52
C GLN A 289 -121.58 -47.37 -21.66
N PRO A 290 -122.70 -46.69 -21.99
CA PRO A 290 -123.56 -46.88 -23.17
C PRO A 290 -124.19 -45.61 -23.84
N ARG A 291 -124.79 -45.89 -25.02
CA ARG A 291 -125.98 -45.32 -25.73
C ARG A 291 -125.88 -44.10 -26.68
N HIS A 292 -125.94 -44.50 -27.97
CA HIS A 292 -126.80 -44.05 -29.08
C HIS A 292 -126.58 -42.72 -29.85
N GLY A 293 -126.38 -42.87 -31.17
CA GLY A 293 -126.66 -41.89 -32.23
C GLY A 293 -125.68 -41.98 -33.42
N CYS A 294 -126.06 -42.66 -34.51
CA CYS A 294 -125.20 -43.00 -35.67
C CYS A 294 -124.72 -41.83 -36.56
N ARG A 295 -123.41 -41.83 -36.93
CA ARG A 295 -122.85 -41.31 -38.21
C ARG A 295 -121.50 -42.01 -38.53
N PRO A 296 -121.12 -42.27 -39.80
CA PRO A 296 -120.36 -43.47 -40.16
C PRO A 296 -118.81 -43.39 -39.95
N PRO A 297 -118.16 -44.52 -39.63
CA PRO A 297 -116.76 -44.65 -39.14
C PRO A 297 -115.61 -44.32 -40.12
N GLN A 298 -115.89 -43.96 -41.37
CA GLN A 298 -114.85 -43.74 -42.40
C GLN A 298 -114.08 -42.41 -42.24
N MET A 299 -114.73 -41.33 -41.79
CA MET A 299 -114.05 -40.04 -41.55
C MET A 299 -113.07 -40.07 -40.36
N ASN A 300 -113.33 -40.92 -39.36
CA ASN A 300 -112.48 -41.05 -38.18
C ASN A 300 -111.18 -41.80 -38.49
N LEU A 301 -111.23 -42.78 -39.41
CA LEU A 301 -110.04 -43.51 -39.85
C LEU A 301 -109.14 -42.65 -40.75
N LEU A 302 -109.72 -41.92 -41.71
CA LEU A 302 -108.98 -40.99 -42.57
C LEU A 302 -108.28 -39.89 -41.75
N SER A 303 -108.97 -39.28 -40.78
CA SER A 303 -108.35 -38.28 -39.90
C SER A 303 -107.26 -38.85 -38.99
N ALA A 304 -107.36 -40.12 -38.56
CA ALA A 304 -106.29 -40.82 -37.87
C ALA A 304 -105.06 -41.06 -38.77
N VAL A 305 -105.26 -41.50 -40.03
CA VAL A 305 -104.15 -41.69 -40.99
C VAL A 305 -103.40 -40.39 -41.28
N PHE A 306 -104.11 -39.28 -41.50
CA PHE A 306 -103.46 -37.97 -41.72
C PHE A 306 -102.74 -37.44 -40.48
N ARG A 307 -103.16 -37.84 -39.27
CA ARG A 307 -102.49 -37.51 -38.01
C ARG A 307 -101.21 -38.32 -37.87
N LEU A 308 -101.30 -39.64 -38.05
CA LEU A 308 -100.16 -40.57 -38.00
C LEU A 308 -99.10 -40.22 -39.05
N ARG A 309 -99.48 -39.82 -40.27
CA ARG A 309 -98.52 -39.34 -41.29
C ARG A 309 -97.80 -38.06 -40.87
N ARG A 310 -98.50 -37.12 -40.23
CA ARG A 310 -97.88 -35.90 -39.69
C ARG A 310 -96.97 -36.20 -38.50
N GLU A 311 -97.36 -37.13 -37.64
CA GLU A 311 -96.54 -37.60 -36.51
C GLU A 311 -95.29 -38.35 -37.00
N LEU A 312 -95.42 -39.21 -38.01
CA LEU A 312 -94.30 -39.87 -38.67
C LEU A 312 -93.33 -38.85 -39.28
N HIS A 313 -93.84 -37.86 -40.02
CA HIS A 313 -92.99 -36.83 -40.61
C HIS A 313 -92.26 -36.00 -39.55
N ARG A 314 -92.94 -35.61 -38.46
CA ARG A 314 -92.32 -34.93 -37.31
C ARG A 314 -91.27 -35.80 -36.63
N ALA A 315 -91.52 -37.11 -36.48
CA ALA A 315 -90.57 -38.06 -35.92
C ALA A 315 -89.34 -38.24 -36.83
N GLU A 316 -89.52 -38.26 -38.15
CA GLU A 316 -88.44 -38.30 -39.14
C GLU A 316 -87.59 -37.03 -39.10
N GLU A 317 -88.20 -35.84 -39.01
CA GLU A 317 -87.48 -34.57 -38.83
C GLU A 317 -86.71 -34.53 -37.50
N GLN A 318 -87.30 -35.02 -36.41
CA GLN A 318 -86.61 -35.14 -35.11
C GLN A 318 -85.45 -36.14 -35.19
N ARG A 319 -85.62 -37.26 -35.91
CA ARG A 319 -84.56 -38.23 -36.17
C ARG A 319 -83.42 -37.59 -36.97
N ALA A 320 -83.73 -36.85 -38.04
CA ALA A 320 -82.71 -36.15 -38.83
C ALA A 320 -81.93 -35.12 -37.99
N LYS A 321 -82.62 -34.34 -37.15
CA LYS A 321 -82.00 -33.37 -36.23
C LYS A 321 -81.08 -34.05 -35.21
N SER A 322 -81.56 -35.10 -34.55
CA SER A 322 -80.75 -35.86 -33.57
C SER A 322 -79.55 -36.58 -34.19
N VAL A 323 -79.65 -37.05 -35.45
CA VAL A 323 -78.51 -37.60 -36.18
C VAL A 323 -77.48 -36.51 -36.47
N ALA A 324 -77.90 -35.32 -36.95
CA ALA A 324 -77.00 -34.20 -37.18
C ALA A 324 -76.32 -33.71 -35.89
N GLU A 325 -77.06 -33.60 -34.79
CA GLU A 325 -76.50 -33.26 -33.46
C GLU A 325 -75.52 -34.32 -32.96
N LYS A 326 -75.80 -35.61 -33.22
CA LYS A 326 -74.89 -36.72 -32.87
C LYS A 326 -73.58 -36.62 -33.65
N GLU A 327 -73.64 -36.40 -34.96
CA GLU A 327 -72.45 -36.23 -35.81
C GLU A 327 -71.61 -35.01 -35.37
N GLU A 328 -72.27 -33.89 -35.03
CA GLU A 328 -71.59 -32.71 -34.50
C GLU A 328 -70.90 -32.99 -33.15
N LEU A 329 -71.57 -33.70 -32.23
CA LEU A 329 -70.98 -34.12 -30.96
C LEU A 329 -69.83 -35.12 -31.13
N GLU A 330 -69.91 -36.02 -32.10
CA GLU A 330 -68.85 -36.98 -32.43
C GLU A 330 -67.60 -36.26 -32.96
N LEU A 331 -67.78 -35.27 -33.85
CA LEU A 331 -66.69 -34.41 -34.32
C LEU A 331 -66.04 -33.63 -33.17
N ARG A 332 -66.84 -33.01 -32.30
CA ARG A 332 -66.34 -32.31 -31.11
C ARG A 332 -65.59 -33.26 -30.15
N CYS A 333 -66.08 -34.49 -29.96
CA CYS A 333 -65.38 -35.50 -29.16
C CYS A 333 -64.05 -35.93 -29.79
N ALA A 334 -63.98 -36.06 -31.12
CA ALA A 334 -62.74 -36.38 -31.83
C ALA A 334 -61.71 -35.25 -31.68
N GLN A 335 -62.14 -33.98 -31.81
CA GLN A 335 -61.29 -32.80 -31.58
C GLN A 335 -60.73 -32.77 -30.15
N LEU A 336 -61.58 -32.87 -29.13
CA LEU A 336 -61.15 -32.87 -27.72
C LEU A 336 -60.19 -34.03 -27.38
N LYS A 337 -60.36 -35.20 -28.00
CA LYS A 337 -59.41 -36.33 -27.86
C LYS A 337 -58.05 -35.98 -28.47
N GLY A 338 -58.03 -35.31 -29.62
CA GLY A 338 -56.81 -34.79 -30.24
C GLY A 338 -56.10 -33.79 -29.33
N ASP A 339 -56.84 -32.79 -28.84
CA ASP A 339 -56.32 -31.76 -27.93
C ASP A 339 -55.75 -32.37 -26.64
N SER A 340 -56.44 -33.34 -26.03
CA SER A 340 -55.96 -34.06 -24.84
C SER A 340 -54.64 -34.79 -25.07
N LYS A 341 -54.44 -35.39 -26.25
CA LYS A 341 -53.18 -36.04 -26.61
C LYS A 341 -52.07 -35.00 -26.80
N MET A 342 -52.39 -33.91 -27.49
CA MET A 342 -51.47 -32.80 -27.73
C MET A 342 -51.00 -32.16 -26.41
N TYR A 343 -51.91 -31.81 -25.49
CA TYR A 343 -51.56 -31.27 -24.17
C TYR A 343 -50.76 -32.25 -23.32
N ARG A 344 -51.05 -33.56 -23.40
CA ARG A 344 -50.24 -34.59 -22.71
C ARG A 344 -48.81 -34.63 -23.25
N GLN A 345 -48.64 -34.53 -24.56
CA GLN A 345 -47.31 -34.49 -25.18
C GLN A 345 -46.56 -33.21 -24.80
N GLN A 346 -47.23 -32.05 -24.87
CA GLN A 346 -46.66 -30.77 -24.43
C GLN A 346 -46.21 -30.83 -22.97
N LYS A 347 -47.05 -31.33 -22.05
CA LYS A 347 -46.68 -31.50 -20.64
C LYS A 347 -45.43 -32.38 -20.47
N LYS A 348 -45.34 -33.51 -21.18
CA LYS A 348 -44.16 -34.39 -21.15
C LYS A 348 -42.90 -33.67 -21.65
N GLN A 349 -43.02 -32.88 -22.71
CA GLN A 349 -41.90 -32.10 -23.24
C GLN A 349 -41.44 -31.01 -22.26
N THR A 350 -42.38 -30.26 -21.68
CA THR A 350 -42.07 -29.24 -20.67
C THR A 350 -41.40 -29.84 -19.44
N LEU A 351 -41.83 -31.01 -18.98
CA LEU A 351 -41.17 -31.71 -17.86
C LEU A 351 -39.73 -32.10 -18.18
N ARG A 352 -39.46 -32.63 -19.38
CA ARG A 352 -38.09 -32.95 -19.82
C ARG A 352 -37.20 -31.71 -19.88
N GLN A 353 -37.72 -30.60 -20.40
CA GLN A 353 -37.01 -29.32 -20.43
C GLN A 353 -36.72 -28.81 -19.01
N LEU A 354 -37.66 -28.95 -18.08
CA LEU A 354 -37.43 -28.60 -16.67
C LEU A 354 -36.34 -29.47 -16.03
N GLU A 355 -36.30 -30.77 -16.31
CA GLU A 355 -35.24 -31.67 -15.83
C GLU A 355 -33.86 -31.29 -16.39
N GLU A 356 -33.78 -30.88 -17.66
CA GLU A 356 -32.55 -30.35 -18.27
C GLU A 356 -32.07 -29.08 -17.56
N VAL A 357 -32.96 -28.12 -17.33
CA VAL A 357 -32.64 -26.88 -16.62
C VAL A 357 -32.18 -27.16 -15.18
N ILE A 358 -32.81 -28.09 -14.48
CA ILE A 358 -32.38 -28.51 -13.13
C ILE A 358 -30.97 -29.10 -13.17
N ARG A 359 -30.68 -30.00 -14.11
CA ARG A 359 -29.33 -30.57 -14.25
C ARG A 359 -28.27 -29.53 -14.56
N GLU A 360 -28.55 -28.59 -15.45
CA GLU A 360 -27.61 -27.51 -15.78
C GLU A 360 -27.38 -26.58 -14.58
N ARG A 361 -28.44 -26.23 -13.85
CA ARG A 361 -28.33 -25.46 -12.60
C ARG A 361 -27.46 -26.19 -11.58
N ASP A 362 -27.71 -27.47 -11.33
CA ASP A 362 -26.98 -28.23 -10.31
C ASP A 362 -25.49 -28.35 -10.70
N LYS A 363 -25.19 -28.60 -11.97
CA LYS A 363 -23.82 -28.58 -12.50
C LYS A 363 -23.16 -27.20 -12.34
N ALA A 364 -23.88 -26.11 -12.57
CA ALA A 364 -23.36 -24.75 -12.40
C ALA A 364 -23.06 -24.46 -10.91
N LEU A 365 -23.93 -24.89 -9.99
CA LEU A 365 -23.72 -24.76 -8.55
C LEU A 365 -22.51 -25.56 -8.06
N GLU A 366 -22.35 -26.80 -8.54
CA GLU A 366 -21.18 -27.63 -8.22
C GLU A 366 -19.88 -26.98 -8.72
N SER A 367 -19.84 -26.52 -9.96
CA SER A 367 -18.69 -25.83 -10.53
C SER A 367 -18.36 -24.53 -9.77
N GLN A 368 -19.38 -23.77 -9.36
CA GLN A 368 -19.20 -22.56 -8.56
C GLN A 368 -18.63 -22.91 -7.18
N GLY A 369 -19.12 -23.96 -6.54
CA GLY A 369 -18.61 -24.44 -5.25
C GLY A 369 -17.14 -24.87 -5.32
N GLN A 370 -16.73 -25.58 -6.39
CA GLN A 370 -15.34 -25.96 -6.62
C GLN A 370 -14.42 -24.74 -6.76
N GLN A 371 -14.82 -23.75 -7.58
CA GLN A 371 -14.05 -22.52 -7.76
C GLN A 371 -13.93 -21.71 -6.47
N GLN A 372 -14.99 -21.66 -5.66
CA GLN A 372 -14.95 -20.98 -4.35
C GLN A 372 -13.99 -21.67 -3.38
N GLU A 373 -13.97 -23.00 -3.37
CA GLU A 373 -13.04 -23.77 -2.53
C GLU A 373 -11.59 -23.60 -2.98
N GLU A 374 -11.33 -23.62 -4.29
CA GLU A 374 -10.00 -23.30 -4.84
C GLU A 374 -9.55 -21.89 -4.46
N ALA A 375 -10.43 -20.89 -4.60
CA ALA A 375 -10.14 -19.53 -4.19
C ALA A 375 -9.84 -19.43 -2.68
N ARG A 376 -10.58 -20.18 -1.84
CA ARG A 376 -10.35 -20.25 -0.39
C ARG A 376 -8.95 -20.79 -0.06
N LEU A 377 -8.54 -21.87 -0.72
CA LEU A 377 -7.21 -22.47 -0.53
C LEU A 377 -6.09 -21.52 -0.97
N LEU A 378 -6.22 -20.91 -2.15
CA LEU A 378 -5.24 -19.95 -2.66
C LEU A 378 -5.11 -18.71 -1.76
N LEU A 379 -6.22 -18.22 -1.19
CA LEU A 379 -6.20 -17.14 -0.22
C LEU A 379 -5.44 -17.55 1.05
N GLN A 380 -5.67 -18.76 1.55
CA GLN A 380 -4.97 -19.28 2.72
C GLN A 380 -3.46 -19.42 2.46
N GLU A 381 -3.05 -19.92 1.29
CA GLU A 381 -1.64 -19.99 0.89
C GLU A 381 -1.02 -18.59 0.78
N LYS A 382 -1.71 -17.64 0.13
CA LYS A 382 -1.27 -16.24 0.04
C LYS A 382 -1.03 -15.64 1.44
N ASP A 383 -1.91 -15.92 2.39
CA ASP A 383 -1.78 -15.40 3.76
C ASP A 383 -0.60 -16.05 4.51
N GLN A 384 -0.32 -17.33 4.27
CA GLN A 384 0.90 -17.99 4.78
C GLN A 384 2.16 -17.35 4.20
N TYR A 385 2.20 -17.04 2.90
CA TYR A 385 3.34 -16.33 2.30
C TYR A 385 3.51 -14.92 2.87
N ARG A 386 2.41 -14.18 3.06
CA ARG A 386 2.43 -12.85 3.71
C ARG A 386 2.99 -12.91 5.12
N GLU A 387 2.66 -13.95 5.88
CA GLU A 387 3.23 -14.18 7.22
C GLU A 387 4.75 -14.47 7.14
N ASN A 388 5.18 -15.37 6.25
CA ASN A 388 6.60 -15.68 6.07
C ASN A 388 7.43 -14.44 5.68
N VAL A 389 6.90 -13.60 4.79
CA VAL A 389 7.55 -12.34 4.39
C VAL A 389 7.68 -11.38 5.57
N ARG A 390 6.62 -11.22 6.38
CA ARG A 390 6.66 -10.38 7.59
C ARG A 390 7.73 -10.86 8.56
N GLN A 391 7.77 -12.16 8.86
CA GLN A 391 8.78 -12.74 9.77
C GLN A 391 10.22 -12.59 9.26
N LEU A 392 10.45 -12.77 7.95
CA LEU A 392 11.77 -12.57 7.35
C LEU A 392 12.19 -11.10 7.40
N THR A 393 11.26 -10.18 7.14
CA THR A 393 11.49 -8.75 7.21
C THR A 393 11.86 -8.32 8.63
N GLU A 394 11.12 -8.80 9.65
CA GLU A 394 11.44 -8.54 11.05
C GLU A 394 12.81 -9.07 11.47
N LYS A 395 13.18 -10.28 11.01
CA LYS A 395 14.51 -10.85 11.25
C LYS A 395 15.61 -10.00 10.60
N SER A 396 15.40 -9.56 9.37
CA SER A 396 16.32 -8.69 8.64
C SER A 396 16.52 -7.36 9.37
N ASP A 397 15.43 -6.68 9.73
CA ASP A 397 15.48 -5.40 10.44
C ASP A 397 16.17 -5.53 11.80
N LYS A 398 15.93 -6.63 12.53
CA LYS A 398 16.59 -6.93 13.80
C LYS A 398 18.10 -7.12 13.62
N LEU A 399 18.52 -7.85 12.59
CA LEU A 399 19.94 -8.06 12.30
C LEU A 399 20.63 -6.76 11.90
N GLU A 400 19.98 -5.91 11.11
CA GLU A 400 20.52 -4.61 10.71
C GLU A 400 20.72 -3.67 11.91
N LEU A 401 19.76 -3.63 12.85
CA LEU A 401 19.90 -2.87 14.09
C LEU A 401 21.03 -3.39 14.98
N LEU A 402 21.15 -4.72 15.12
CA LEU A 402 22.25 -5.33 15.88
C LEU A 402 23.61 -5.00 15.27
N LEU A 403 23.72 -5.02 13.94
CA LEU A 403 24.94 -4.65 13.23
C LEU A 403 25.34 -3.19 13.49
N LEU A 404 24.38 -2.26 13.44
CA LEU A 404 24.65 -0.84 13.73
C LEU A 404 25.12 -0.64 15.17
N ARG A 405 24.52 -1.35 16.13
CA ARG A 405 24.94 -1.31 17.55
C ARG A 405 26.35 -1.87 17.73
N SER A 406 26.65 -3.02 17.14
CA SER A 406 27.98 -3.63 17.25
C SER A 406 29.06 -2.74 16.62
N GLN A 407 28.77 -2.08 15.50
CA GLN A 407 29.68 -1.09 14.89
C GLN A 407 29.94 0.08 15.83
N GLY A 408 28.91 0.55 16.56
CA GLY A 408 29.03 1.61 17.55
C GLY A 408 29.92 1.20 18.74
N GLU A 409 29.71 0.01 19.28
CA GLU A 409 30.54 -0.57 20.36
C GLU A 409 31.99 -0.75 19.92
N GLU A 410 32.22 -1.28 18.72
CA GLU A 410 33.55 -1.44 18.15
C GLU A 410 34.29 -0.11 18.04
N LEU A 411 33.63 0.94 17.54
CA LEU A 411 34.21 2.28 17.47
C LEU A 411 34.57 2.83 18.86
N GLN A 412 33.72 2.61 19.87
CA GLN A 412 34.01 3.02 21.25
C GLN A 412 35.23 2.29 21.80
N LEU A 413 35.32 0.97 21.60
CA LEU A 413 36.47 0.17 22.04
C LEU A 413 37.76 0.57 21.33
N ARG A 414 37.72 0.75 20.00
CA ARG A 414 38.86 1.27 19.22
C ARG A 414 39.32 2.63 19.74
N THR A 415 38.40 3.50 20.14
CA THR A 415 38.72 4.81 20.71
C THR A 415 39.38 4.68 22.08
N ARG A 416 38.85 3.85 22.97
CA ARG A 416 39.45 3.59 24.29
C ARG A 416 40.86 3.01 24.15
N LEU A 417 41.05 2.05 23.26
CA LEU A 417 42.36 1.44 22.99
C LEU A 417 43.38 2.46 22.50
N ARG A 418 42.98 3.37 21.59
CA ARG A 418 43.83 4.49 21.13
C ARG A 418 44.22 5.43 22.27
N LYS A 419 43.32 5.72 23.21
CA LYS A 419 43.62 6.56 24.39
C LYS A 419 44.61 5.87 25.34
N MET A 420 44.42 4.58 25.61
CA MET A 420 45.33 3.80 26.46
C MET A 420 46.74 3.70 25.85
N THR A 421 46.83 3.42 24.55
CA THR A 421 48.13 3.35 23.83
C THR A 421 48.84 4.70 23.79
N PHE A 422 48.10 5.80 23.58
CA PHE A 422 48.68 7.15 23.66
C PHE A 422 49.20 7.48 25.07
N ASN A 423 48.45 7.14 26.11
CA ASN A 423 48.86 7.37 27.51
C ASN A 423 50.10 6.55 27.86
N SER A 424 50.18 5.28 27.44
CA SER A 424 51.37 4.44 27.66
C SER A 424 52.61 5.03 26.98
N GLN A 425 52.49 5.48 25.73
CA GLN A 425 53.59 6.11 24.99
C GLN A 425 54.02 7.46 25.57
N GLN A 426 53.11 8.20 26.22
CA GLN A 426 53.48 9.40 26.96
C GLN A 426 54.26 9.04 28.23
N ILE A 427 53.82 8.05 29.00
CA ILE A 427 54.49 7.60 30.23
C ILE A 427 55.92 7.14 29.91
N ASP A 428 56.11 6.31 28.88
CA ASP A 428 57.43 5.82 28.47
C ASP A 428 58.37 6.97 28.04
N ARG A 429 57.81 8.03 27.43
CA ARG A 429 58.59 9.22 27.04
C ARG A 429 58.95 10.12 28.22
N SER A 430 58.08 10.24 29.22
CA SER A 430 58.38 10.99 30.45
C SER A 430 59.45 10.31 31.30
N VAL A 431 59.43 8.98 31.39
CA VAL A 431 60.45 8.20 32.13
C VAL A 431 61.82 8.31 31.43
N SER A 432 61.86 8.25 30.08
CA SER A 432 63.10 8.43 29.32
C SER A 432 63.69 9.86 29.42
N SER A 433 62.89 10.87 29.73
CA SER A 433 63.38 12.25 29.93
C SER A 433 63.85 12.52 31.36
N GLU A 434 63.42 11.73 32.35
CA GLU A 434 63.88 11.84 33.74
C GLU A 434 65.22 11.11 33.97
N GLU A 435 65.56 10.12 33.14
CA GLU A 435 66.86 9.41 33.23
C GLU A 435 68.06 10.21 32.65
N GLU A 436 67.84 11.34 31.97
CA GLU A 436 68.93 12.21 31.45
C GLU A 436 69.28 13.41 32.36
N GLU A 437 68.55 13.65 33.46
CA GLU A 437 68.88 14.67 34.47
C GLU A 437 69.33 14.03 35.80
N GLU A 438 70.46 13.31 35.82
CA GLU A 438 71.20 13.08 37.07
C GLU A 438 72.28 14.16 37.28
N PRO A 439 72.37 14.80 38.47
CA PRO A 439 73.39 15.79 38.75
C PRO A 439 74.72 15.09 39.07
N ALA A 440 75.70 15.23 38.19
CA ALA A 440 77.08 14.89 38.50
C ALA A 440 77.63 15.85 39.57
N GLY A 441 77.76 15.40 40.81
CA GLY A 441 78.47 16.14 41.84
C GLY A 441 78.43 15.53 43.23
N ASP A 442 79.37 14.63 43.54
CA ASP A 442 80.19 14.79 44.75
C ASP A 442 81.47 13.94 44.67
N VAL A 443 82.62 14.62 44.50
CA VAL A 443 83.97 14.04 44.65
C VAL A 443 84.73 14.93 45.63
N ALA A 444 84.75 14.53 46.90
CA ALA A 444 85.66 14.99 47.97
C ALA A 444 85.32 14.19 49.24
N LYS A 445 86.20 13.56 50.02
CA LYS A 445 87.66 13.61 50.20
C LYS A 445 88.10 12.28 50.83
N GLY A 446 89.26 11.80 50.41
CA GLY A 446 90.02 10.78 51.12
C GLY A 446 91.50 11.08 51.05
N ARG A 447 91.99 11.97 51.93
CA ARG A 447 93.23 11.85 52.69
C ARG A 447 93.43 13.06 53.60
#